data_AF-A0A947SMP1-F1
#
_entry.id   AF-A0A947SMP1-F1
#
_cell.length_a   1.000
_cell.length_b   1.000
_cell.length_c   1.000
_cell.angle_alpha   90.00
_cell.angle_beta   90.00
_cell.angle_gamma   90.00
#
_symmetry.space_group_name_H-M   'P 1'
#
loop_
_entity.id
_entity.type
_entity.pdbx_description
1 polymer ?
#
loop_
_entity_poly.entity_id
_entity_poly.type
_entity_poly.pdbx_seq_one_letter_code
_entity_poly.pdbx_strand_id
1 'polypeptide(L)'
;MQFNIPQFIEIKDKIIGPLTLMQFIYIIAGIGGLAALWFFIELWLFIIITIPIAIFCLMLAFYKFNGRPFIYFVGSAINFLLKPKLYLWKRDSKIKQ
;
A
#
# COMPACT_ATOMS: atom_id res chain seq x y z
N MET A 1 39.18 -7.08 -12.91
CA MET A 1 38.09 -6.47 -13.69
C MET A 1 37.17 -5.77 -12.71
N GLN A 2 37.03 -4.44 -12.78
CA GLN A 2 36.05 -3.71 -11.97
C GLN A 2 34.72 -3.73 -12.72
N PHE A 3 33.67 -4.26 -12.09
CA PHE A 3 32.33 -4.25 -12.64
C PHE A 3 31.63 -2.95 -12.24
N ASN A 4 31.08 -2.23 -13.22
CA ASN A 4 30.19 -1.11 -12.94
C ASN A 4 28.88 -1.67 -12.41
N ILE A 5 28.55 -1.31 -11.17
CA ILE A 5 27.29 -1.71 -10.55
C ILE A 5 26.18 -0.89 -11.23
N PRO A 6 25.20 -1.54 -11.86
CA PRO A 6 24.09 -0.82 -12.47
C PRO A 6 23.32 -0.05 -11.38
N GLN A 7 23.21 1.26 -11.53
CA GLN A 7 22.55 2.15 -10.55
C GLN A 7 21.01 2.17 -10.70
N PHE A 8 20.47 1.54 -11.74
CA PHE A 8 19.05 1.57 -12.06
C PHE A 8 18.22 0.45 -11.41
N ILE A 9 18.81 -0.38 -10.54
CA ILE A 9 18.11 -1.52 -9.90
C ILE A 9 17.04 -1.02 -8.90
N GLU A 10 17.23 0.17 -8.33
CA GLU A 10 16.37 0.71 -7.27
C GLU A 10 15.12 1.42 -7.79
N ILE A 11 15.10 1.77 -9.07
CA ILE A 11 13.99 2.50 -9.70
C ILE A 11 13.01 1.47 -10.25
N LYS A 12 11.79 1.44 -9.70
CA LYS A 12 10.73 0.59 -10.23
C LYS A 12 10.38 1.00 -11.67
N ASP A 13 10.16 -0.02 -12.51
CA ASP A 13 9.76 0.17 -13.89
C ASP A 13 8.43 0.94 -14.00
N LYS A 14 8.49 2.05 -14.73
CA LYS A 14 7.32 2.84 -15.10
C LYS A 14 6.81 2.33 -16.44
N ILE A 15 5.78 1.51 -16.40
CA ILE A 15 5.24 0.81 -17.58
C ILE A 15 4.20 1.69 -18.30
N ILE A 16 3.49 2.55 -17.57
CA ILE A 16 2.42 3.39 -18.11
C ILE A 16 2.75 4.86 -17.83
N GLY A 17 3.46 5.48 -18.77
CA GLY A 17 3.91 6.87 -18.64
C GLY A 17 4.72 7.10 -17.37
N PRO A 18 4.31 8.01 -16.45
CA PRO A 18 5.02 8.24 -15.20
C PRO A 18 4.72 7.21 -14.10
N LEU A 19 3.76 6.30 -14.32
CA LEU A 19 3.25 5.36 -13.30
C LEU A 19 3.89 3.99 -13.40
N THR A 20 4.19 3.42 -12.23
CA THR A 20 4.45 1.98 -12.11
C THR A 20 3.15 1.19 -12.29
N LEU A 21 3.24 -0.07 -12.71
CA LEU A 21 2.06 -0.93 -12.88
C LEU A 21 1.21 -1.02 -11.61
N MET A 22 1.83 -1.07 -10.44
CA MET A 22 1.12 -1.11 -9.15
C MET A 22 0.35 0.20 -8.88
N GLN A 23 0.95 1.34 -9.17
CA GLN A 23 0.29 2.65 -9.03
C GLN A 23 -0.92 2.78 -9.95
N PHE A 24 -0.78 2.31 -11.19
CA PHE A 24 -1.86 2.29 -12.15
C PHE A 24 -3.03 1.42 -11.67
N ILE A 25 -2.76 0.22 -11.17
CA ILE A 25 -3.79 -0.66 -10.60
C ILE A 25 -4.52 0.02 -9.45
N TYR A 26 -3.82 0.68 -8.53
CA TYR A 26 -4.47 1.38 -7.40
C TYR A 26 -5.39 2.50 -7.88
N ILE A 27 -4.98 3.27 -8.89
CA ILE A 27 -5.79 4.36 -9.44
C ILE A 27 -7.01 3.79 -10.17
N ILE A 28 -6.84 2.78 -11.01
CA ILE A 28 -7.97 2.15 -11.72
C ILE A 28 -8.94 1.50 -10.75
N ALA A 29 -8.45 0.79 -9.74
CA ALA A 29 -9.30 0.19 -8.72
C ALA A 29 -10.08 1.25 -7.93
N GLY A 30 -9.42 2.36 -7.58
CA GLY A 30 -10.05 3.50 -6.92
C GLY A 30 -11.14 4.15 -7.76
N ILE A 31 -10.84 4.49 -9.02
CA ILE A 31 -11.78 5.09 -9.95
C ILE A 31 -12.94 4.14 -10.24
N GLY A 32 -12.65 2.86 -10.50
CA GLY A 32 -13.66 1.84 -10.76
C GLY A 32 -14.58 1.62 -9.55
N GLY A 33 -14.04 1.59 -8.34
CA GLY A 33 -14.81 1.49 -7.11
C GLY A 33 -15.72 2.70 -6.88
N LEU A 34 -15.20 3.92 -7.10
CA LEU A 34 -15.98 5.16 -7.00
C LEU A 34 -17.06 5.25 -8.08
N ALA A 35 -16.75 4.85 -9.31
CA ALA A 35 -17.74 4.79 -10.39
C ALA A 35 -18.85 3.78 -10.09
N ALA A 36 -18.52 2.64 -9.48
CA ALA A 36 -19.54 1.69 -9.02
C ALA A 36 -20.42 2.31 -7.91
N LEU A 37 -19.80 2.96 -6.91
CA LEU A 37 -20.50 3.64 -5.80
C LEU A 37 -21.51 4.69 -6.27
N TRP A 38 -21.25 5.37 -7.38
CA TRP A 38 -22.15 6.37 -7.97
C TRP A 38 -23.55 5.81 -8.28
N PHE A 39 -23.65 4.52 -8.62
CA PHE A 39 -24.93 3.90 -8.96
C PHE A 39 -25.79 3.50 -7.75
N PHE A 40 -25.20 3.46 -6.54
CA PHE A 40 -25.86 2.91 -5.35
C PHE A 40 -26.26 3.96 -4.30
N ILE A 41 -25.75 5.19 -4.39
CA ILE A 41 -25.83 6.17 -3.30
C ILE A 41 -26.29 7.54 -3.82
N GLU A 42 -27.08 8.25 -3.01
CA GLU A 42 -27.47 9.64 -3.23
C GLU A 42 -26.27 10.60 -3.33
N LEU A 43 -26.39 11.64 -4.16
CA LEU A 43 -25.28 12.53 -4.52
C LEU A 43 -24.58 13.19 -3.31
N TRP A 44 -25.33 13.57 -2.28
CA TRP A 44 -24.76 14.20 -1.08
C TRP A 44 -23.89 13.24 -0.27
N LEU A 45 -24.31 11.99 -0.09
CA LEU A 45 -23.54 10.93 0.56
C LEU A 45 -22.34 10.52 -0.29
N PHE A 46 -22.53 10.47 -1.62
CA PHE A 46 -21.47 10.14 -2.56
C PHE A 46 -20.29 11.10 -2.42
N ILE A 47 -20.53 12.41 -2.35
CA ILE A 47 -19.45 13.40 -2.22
C ILE A 47 -18.68 13.21 -0.90
N ILE A 48 -19.40 13.01 0.21
CA ILE A 48 -18.81 12.81 1.54
C ILE A 48 -17.92 11.57 1.58
N ILE A 49 -18.33 10.48 0.93
CA ILE A 49 -17.61 9.21 0.91
C ILE A 49 -16.46 9.21 -0.11
N THR A 50 -16.66 9.88 -1.25
CA THR A 50 -15.69 9.90 -2.34
C THR A 50 -14.41 10.63 -1.96
N ILE A 51 -14.51 11.75 -1.24
CA ILE A 51 -13.34 12.54 -0.84
C ILE A 51 -12.31 11.70 -0.06
N PRO A 52 -12.65 11.03 1.06
CA PRO A 52 -11.69 10.24 1.81
C PRO A 52 -11.18 9.02 1.01
N ILE A 53 -12.03 8.37 0.20
CA ILE A 53 -11.61 7.23 -0.63
C ILE A 53 -10.62 7.66 -1.71
N ALA A 54 -10.87 8.79 -2.37
CA ALA A 54 -10.00 9.35 -3.39
C ALA A 54 -8.64 9.73 -2.79
N ILE A 55 -8.63 10.42 -1.64
CA ILE A 55 -7.41 10.75 -0.91
C ILE A 55 -6.63 9.49 -0.56
N PHE A 56 -7.31 8.46 -0.06
CA PHE A 56 -6.68 7.19 0.31
C PHE A 56 -6.06 6.48 -0.89
N CYS A 57 -6.75 6.42 -2.04
CA CYS A 57 -6.20 5.85 -3.28
C CYS A 57 -4.99 6.63 -3.80
N LEU A 58 -5.03 7.96 -3.75
CA LEU A 58 -3.89 8.80 -4.12
C LEU A 58 -2.69 8.56 -3.20
N MET A 59 -2.95 8.40 -1.91
CA MET A 59 -1.92 8.08 -0.92
C MET A 59 -1.30 6.70 -1.19
N LEU A 60 -2.10 5.69 -1.53
CA LEU A 60 -1.59 4.37 -1.94
C LEU A 60 -0.71 4.42 -3.19
N ALA A 61 -1.04 5.29 -4.16
CA ALA A 61 -0.28 5.41 -5.39
C ALA A 61 1.02 6.22 -5.22
N PHE A 62 0.96 7.40 -4.60
CA PHE A 62 2.06 8.36 -4.66
C PHE A 62 2.78 8.59 -3.34
N TYR A 63 2.12 8.34 -2.21
CA TYR A 63 2.71 8.66 -0.91
C TYR A 63 3.74 7.60 -0.51
N LYS A 64 4.87 8.09 0.01
CA LYS A 64 5.93 7.26 0.58
C LYS A 64 6.02 7.58 2.06
N PHE A 65 5.85 6.56 2.89
CA PHE A 65 5.99 6.65 4.34
C PHE A 65 7.33 6.05 4.74
N ASN A 66 8.20 6.85 5.38
CA ASN A 66 9.55 6.43 5.81
C ASN A 66 10.37 5.78 4.67
N GLY A 67 10.39 6.41 3.50
CA GLY A 67 11.12 5.93 2.32
C GLY A 67 10.51 4.72 1.61
N ARG A 68 9.42 4.15 2.13
CA ARG A 68 8.73 2.99 1.55
C ARG A 68 7.37 3.36 0.98
N PRO A 69 6.89 2.69 -0.08
CA PRO A 69 5.53 2.86 -0.59
C PRO A 69 4.47 2.68 0.51
N PHE A 70 3.44 3.53 0.52
CA PHE A 70 2.41 3.54 1.57
C PHE A 70 1.69 2.19 1.76
N ILE A 71 1.58 1.38 0.71
CA ILE A 71 1.01 0.02 0.78
C ILE A 71 1.66 -0.86 1.87
N TYR A 72 2.98 -0.72 2.11
CA TYR A 72 3.64 -1.51 3.16
C TYR A 72 3.23 -1.08 4.56
N PHE A 73 2.99 0.22 4.75
CA PHE A 73 2.45 0.74 6.00
C PHE A 73 1.03 0.21 6.23
N VAL A 74 0.16 0.29 5.22
CA VAL A 74 -1.21 -0.23 5.29
C VAL A 74 -1.23 -1.74 5.58
N GLY A 75 -0.41 -2.52 4.88
CA GLY A 75 -0.29 -3.95 5.12
C GLY A 75 0.20 -4.27 6.53
N SER A 76 1.14 -3.49 7.06
CA SER A 76 1.63 -3.64 8.44
C SER A 76 0.57 -3.25 9.46
N ALA A 77 -0.21 -2.19 9.21
CA ALA A 77 -1.31 -1.76 10.06
C ALA A 77 -2.42 -2.82 10.14
N ILE A 78 -2.83 -3.37 8.99
CA ILE A 78 -3.81 -4.47 8.93
C ILE A 78 -3.28 -5.70 9.68
N ASN A 79 -2.04 -6.10 9.41
CA ASN A 79 -1.42 -7.24 10.09
C ASN A 79 -1.34 -7.04 11.62
N PHE A 80 -1.04 -5.83 12.07
CA PHE A 80 -1.03 -5.49 13.50
C PHE A 80 -2.42 -5.57 14.14
N LEU A 81 -3.47 -5.14 13.44
CA LEU A 81 -4.85 -5.21 13.91
C LEU A 81 -5.37 -6.65 13.99
N LEU A 82 -5.02 -7.49 13.02
CA LEU A 82 -5.49 -8.87 12.93
C LEU A 82 -4.67 -9.84 13.78
N LYS A 83 -3.40 -9.54 14.07
CA LYS A 83 -2.54 -10.45 14.82
C LYS A 83 -3.02 -10.61 16.27
N PRO A 84 -3.09 -11.85 16.79
CA PRO A 84 -3.33 -12.08 18.20
C PRO A 84 -2.18 -11.50 19.02
N LYS A 85 -2.50 -10.65 20.00
CA LYS A 85 -1.52 -9.98 20.88
C LYS A 85 -1.04 -10.89 22.02
N LEU A 86 -0.88 -12.18 21.73
CA LEU A 86 -0.44 -13.18 22.70
C LEU A 86 1.09 -13.19 22.74
N TYR A 87 1.64 -12.37 23.62
CA TYR A 87 3.08 -12.32 23.90
C TYR A 87 3.41 -13.37 24.96
N LEU A 88 3.50 -14.63 24.55
CA LEU A 88 4.00 -15.69 25.42
C LEU A 88 5.52 -15.61 25.48
N TRP A 89 6.03 -15.28 26.66
CA TRP A 89 7.46 -15.40 26.91
C TRP A 89 7.83 -16.88 26.90
N LYS A 90 8.65 -17.29 25.93
CA LYS A 90 9.20 -18.63 25.85
C LYS A 90 10.65 -18.55 26.29
N ARG A 91 10.96 -19.04 27.49
CA ARG A 91 12.35 -19.22 27.95
C ARG A 91 12.99 -20.22 26.99
N ASP A 92 14.02 -19.82 26.25
CA ASP A 92 14.83 -20.75 25.47
C ASP A 92 15.53 -21.74 26.41
N SER A 93 14.87 -22.86 26.67
CA SER A 93 15.42 -23.96 27.45
C SER A 93 16.30 -24.83 26.56
N LYS A 94 17.38 -24.25 26.02
CA LYS A 94 18.52 -25.01 25.51
C LYS A 94 19.82 -24.32 25.90
N ILE A 95 20.18 -24.50 27.16
CA ILE A 95 21.56 -24.78 27.52
C ILE A 95 21.63 -26.31 27.59
N LYS A 96 22.00 -26.95 26.47
CA LYS A 96 22.65 -28.26 26.53
C LYS A 96 24.01 -28.07 25.89
N GLN A 97 25.02 -28.44 26.69
CA GLN A 97 26.46 -28.39 26.45
C GLN A 97 26.86 -28.95 25.09
#